data_AF-A0A1G3ARZ5-F1
#
_entry.id   AF-A0A1G3ARZ5-F1
#
_cell.length_a   1.000
_cell.length_b   1.000
_cell.length_c   1.000
_cell.angle_alpha   90.00
_cell.angle_beta   90.00
_cell.angle_gamma   90.00
#
_symmetry.space_group_name_H-M   'P 1'
#
loop_
_entity.id
_entity.type
_entity.pdbx_description
1 polymer ?
#
loop_
_entity_poly.entity_id
_entity_poly.type
_entity_poly.pdbx_seq_one_letter_code
_entity_poly.pdbx_strand_id
1 'polypeptide(L)'
;MEQLLASATVKESVEYGVSEIYPDIGWRTVVETFYEPITARMWIRGVSSAQYNDPNGIEQTIELTHWLTDLTQEQLLQIESRDEQEQGDLSAELIEMMEDAADYAGVDVDTIDQWLQNGMLTTEDGSFIKDNLNLYKDNNGNPSEEEKNQQAKSLTDLKNKKSKSGEGSAADQQAGQDEIDPKTGLTYGELEQMDFSEIWELMQKKQR
;
A
#
# COMPACT_ATOMS: atom_id res chain seq x y z
N MET A 1 20.58 1.68 5.06
CA MET A 1 20.81 3.10 5.46
C MET A 1 22.00 3.77 4.76
N GLU A 2 23.23 3.25 4.84
CA GLU A 2 24.39 3.94 4.24
C GLU A 2 24.26 4.19 2.74
N GLN A 3 23.74 3.21 1.99
CA GLN A 3 23.47 3.36 0.56
C GLN A 3 22.44 4.47 0.26
N LEU A 4 21.39 4.57 1.08
CA LEU A 4 20.38 5.63 0.97
C LEU A 4 21.00 7.01 1.20
N LEU A 5 21.84 7.15 2.23
CA LEU A 5 22.51 8.42 2.56
C LEU A 5 23.56 8.83 1.51
N ALA A 6 24.14 7.87 0.79
CA ALA A 6 25.09 8.12 -0.28
C ALA A 6 24.41 8.38 -1.64
N SER A 7 23.10 8.15 -1.75
CA SER A 7 22.37 8.31 -3.00
C SER A 7 22.18 9.78 -3.37
N ALA A 8 22.28 10.09 -4.66
CA ALA A 8 22.00 11.42 -5.20
C ALA A 8 20.50 11.68 -5.41
N THR A 9 19.68 10.63 -5.35
CA THR A 9 18.23 10.70 -5.55
C THR A 9 17.53 9.86 -4.50
N VAL A 10 16.39 10.35 -4.02
CA VAL A 10 15.55 9.66 -3.06
C VAL A 10 14.20 9.34 -3.69
N LYS A 11 13.69 8.15 -3.40
CA LYS A 11 12.36 7.69 -3.79
C LYS A 11 11.75 7.00 -2.57
N GLU A 12 10.45 7.15 -2.38
CA GLU A 12 9.73 6.34 -1.41
C GLU A 12 9.91 4.86 -1.73
N SER A 13 10.31 4.10 -0.71
CA SER A 13 10.65 2.69 -0.83
C SER A 13 10.62 2.01 0.53
N VAL A 14 10.47 0.69 0.50
CA VAL A 14 10.67 -0.14 1.67
C VAL A 14 11.59 -1.27 1.29
N GLU A 15 12.69 -1.40 2.01
CA GLU A 15 13.70 -2.44 1.83
C GLU A 15 13.78 -3.30 3.10
N TYR A 16 13.99 -4.59 2.92
CA TYR A 16 14.14 -5.56 4.00
C TYR A 16 15.36 -6.43 3.77
N GLY A 17 15.91 -6.96 4.85
CA GLY A 17 16.89 -8.01 4.77
C GLY A 17 17.19 -8.63 6.11
N VAL A 18 18.16 -9.54 6.10
CA VAL A 18 18.67 -10.22 7.28
C VAL A 18 20.15 -9.89 7.41
N SER A 19 20.65 -9.80 8.63
CA SER A 19 22.08 -9.58 8.86
C SER A 19 22.90 -10.78 8.36
N GLU A 20 23.91 -10.51 7.53
CA GLU A 20 24.81 -11.54 6.99
C GLU A 20 25.65 -12.22 8.09
N ILE A 21 25.88 -11.50 9.20
CA ILE A 21 26.69 -11.97 10.32
C ILE A 21 25.81 -12.62 11.40
N TYR A 22 24.56 -12.15 11.54
CA TYR A 22 23.61 -12.58 12.57
C TYR A 22 22.25 -12.92 11.94
N PRO A 23 22.02 -14.16 11.49
CA PRO A 23 20.80 -14.55 10.76
C PRO A 23 19.49 -14.34 11.53
N ASP A 24 19.55 -14.26 12.85
CA ASP A 24 18.40 -14.02 13.72
C ASP A 24 18.01 -12.53 13.81
N ILE A 25 18.75 -11.64 13.14
CA ILE A 25 18.50 -10.20 13.12
C ILE A 25 17.95 -9.80 11.75
N GLY A 26 16.68 -9.42 11.72
CA GLY A 26 16.03 -8.78 10.58
C GLY A 26 16.27 -7.27 10.59
N TRP A 27 16.38 -6.67 9.41
CA TRP A 27 16.45 -5.22 9.25
C TRP A 27 15.44 -4.75 8.19
N ARG A 28 15.01 -3.50 8.34
CA ARG A 28 14.10 -2.80 7.44
C ARG A 28 14.57 -1.36 7.27
N THR A 29 14.52 -0.83 6.05
CA THR A 29 14.72 0.60 5.76
C THR A 29 13.48 1.12 5.03
N VAL A 30 12.80 2.09 5.59
CA VAL A 30 11.63 2.78 5.01
C VAL A 30 12.05 4.18 4.59
N VAL A 31 11.68 4.59 3.39
CA VAL A 31 11.78 5.96 2.92
C VAL A 31 10.37 6.47 2.68
N GLU A 32 9.97 7.49 3.42
CA GLU A 32 8.60 7.98 3.43
C GLU A 32 8.55 9.49 3.58
N THR A 33 7.45 10.08 3.10
CA THR A 33 7.10 11.46 3.38
C THR A 33 6.49 11.61 4.76
N PHE A 34 6.80 12.71 5.44
CA PHE A 34 6.21 13.03 6.75
C PHE A 34 6.12 14.55 6.96
N TYR A 35 5.25 14.97 7.87
CA TYR A 35 5.13 16.36 8.28
C TYR A 35 6.07 16.69 9.44
N GLU A 36 6.84 17.77 9.29
CA GLU A 36 7.67 18.29 10.38
C GLU A 36 6.78 18.74 11.56
N PRO A 37 7.02 18.24 12.79
CA PRO A 37 6.17 18.54 13.94
C PRO A 37 6.06 20.04 14.27
N ILE A 38 7.09 20.84 13.97
CA ILE A 38 7.12 22.25 14.36
C ILE A 38 6.53 23.14 13.27
N THR A 39 7.04 23.03 12.04
CA THR A 39 6.69 23.97 10.96
C THR A 39 5.61 23.46 10.01
N ALA A 40 5.19 22.19 10.13
CA ALA A 40 4.29 21.51 9.21
C ALA A 40 4.78 21.50 7.74
N ARG A 41 6.10 21.67 7.53
CA ARG A 41 6.73 21.44 6.23
C ARG A 41 6.79 19.95 5.96
N MET A 42 6.61 19.55 4.72
CA MET A 42 6.79 18.15 4.32
C MET A 42 8.26 17.85 4.07
N TRP A 43 8.66 16.68 4.52
CA TRP A 43 10.01 16.16 4.42
C TRP A 43 9.97 14.71 4.00
N ILE A 44 11.06 14.24 3.40
CA ILE A 44 11.32 12.82 3.27
C ILE A 44 12.24 12.40 4.43
N ARG A 45 11.87 11.33 5.12
CA ARG A 45 12.73 10.67 6.11
C ARG A 45 13.09 9.26 5.68
N GLY A 46 14.27 8.82 6.09
CA GLY A 46 14.67 7.43 6.09
C GLY A 46 14.62 6.87 7.50
N VAL A 47 13.88 5.79 7.71
CA VAL A 47 13.76 5.07 8.98
C VAL A 47 14.40 3.69 8.81
N SER A 48 15.49 3.43 9.52
CA SER A 48 16.16 2.12 9.52
C SER A 48 15.91 1.42 10.85
N SER A 49 15.21 0.28 10.81
CA SER A 49 14.90 -0.52 11.99
C SER A 49 15.61 -1.88 11.95
N ALA A 50 16.09 -2.36 13.09
CA ALA A 50 16.63 -3.70 13.26
C ALA A 50 15.94 -4.40 14.44
N GLN A 51 15.58 -5.67 14.25
CA GLN A 51 14.85 -6.49 15.22
C GLN A 51 15.78 -7.60 15.72
N TYR A 52 15.82 -7.83 17.04
CA TYR A 52 16.60 -8.91 17.64
C TYR A 52 15.96 -9.39 18.94
N ASN A 53 16.24 -10.64 19.34
CA ASN A 53 15.81 -11.17 20.63
C ASN A 53 16.85 -10.87 21.72
N ASP A 54 16.40 -10.36 22.86
CA ASP A 54 17.23 -10.17 24.04
C ASP A 54 17.57 -11.53 24.71
N PRO A 55 18.45 -11.56 25.72
CA PRO A 55 18.78 -12.80 26.45
C PRO A 55 17.60 -13.49 27.15
N ASN A 56 16.46 -12.81 27.31
CA ASN A 56 15.24 -13.35 27.89
C ASN A 56 14.28 -13.87 26.80
N GLY A 57 14.65 -13.77 25.53
CA GLY A 57 13.81 -14.15 24.39
C GLY A 57 12.73 -13.12 24.05
N ILE A 58 12.88 -11.87 24.50
CA ILE A 58 11.96 -10.77 24.19
C ILE A 58 12.48 -10.05 22.95
N GLU A 59 11.61 -9.88 21.95
CA GLU A 59 11.92 -9.12 20.75
C GLU A 59 12.11 -7.63 21.08
N GLN A 60 13.21 -7.07 20.60
CA GLN A 60 13.58 -5.67 20.72
C GLN A 60 13.76 -5.09 19.32
N THR A 61 13.32 -3.86 19.13
CA THR A 61 13.50 -3.11 17.88
C THR A 61 14.33 -1.86 18.15
N ILE A 62 15.39 -1.67 17.38
CA ILE A 62 16.18 -0.44 17.37
C ILE A 62 15.84 0.30 16.09
N GLU A 63 15.49 1.58 16.22
CA GLU A 63 15.16 2.45 15.10
C GLU A 63 16.14 3.64 14.99
N LEU A 64 16.59 3.90 13.78
CA LEU A 64 17.37 5.08 13.40
C LEU A 64 16.60 5.88 12.37
N THR A 65 16.18 7.08 12.74
CA THR A 65 15.42 7.98 11.87
C THR A 65 16.28 9.16 11.42
N HIS A 66 16.27 9.44 10.11
CA HIS A 66 17.05 10.51 9.50
C HIS A 66 16.19 11.35 8.55
N TRP A 67 16.28 12.67 8.65
CA TRP A 67 15.58 13.59 7.74
C TRP A 67 16.47 13.82 6.52
N LEU A 68 15.99 13.47 5.33
CA LEU A 68 16.79 13.45 4.11
C LEU A 68 16.74 14.80 3.39
N THR A 69 15.53 15.27 3.09
CA THR A 69 15.31 16.53 2.37
C THR A 69 13.92 17.09 2.65
N ASP A 70 13.78 18.41 2.59
CA ASP A 70 12.48 19.06 2.53
C ASP A 70 11.87 18.89 1.13
N LEU A 71 10.55 18.97 1.07
CA LEU A 71 9.80 18.92 -0.18
C LEU A 71 9.15 20.27 -0.48
N THR A 72 9.27 20.68 -1.73
CA THR A 72 8.53 21.83 -2.26
C THR A 72 7.10 21.43 -2.62
N GLN A 73 6.20 22.42 -2.66
CA GLN A 73 4.81 22.21 -3.08
C GLN A 73 4.70 21.61 -4.49
N GLU A 74 5.58 22.01 -5.42
CA GLU A 74 5.58 21.46 -6.78
C GLU A 74 5.98 19.97 -6.81
N GLN A 75 6.92 19.57 -5.97
CA GLN A 75 7.33 18.17 -5.86
C GLN A 75 6.25 17.31 -5.21
N LEU A 76 5.51 17.85 -4.24
CA LEU A 76 4.36 17.18 -3.64
C LEU A 76 3.25 16.94 -4.66
N LEU A 77 2.87 17.96 -5.42
CA LEU A 77 1.87 17.82 -6.49
C LEU A 77 2.30 16.79 -7.54
N GLN A 78 3.59 16.67 -7.82
CA GLN A 78 4.10 15.63 -8.71
C GLN A 78 3.98 14.23 -8.11
N ILE A 79 4.20 14.08 -6.81
CA ILE A 79 4.01 12.80 -6.08
C ILE A 79 2.52 12.44 -6.06
N GLU A 80 1.64 13.36 -5.64
CA GLU A 80 0.18 13.15 -5.65
C GLU A 80 -0.33 12.82 -7.05
N SER A 81 0.05 13.57 -8.08
CA SER A 81 -0.41 13.29 -9.45
C SER A 81 0.02 11.91 -9.96
N ARG A 82 1.15 11.40 -9.46
CA ARG A 82 1.62 10.05 -9.77
C ARG A 82 0.81 9.01 -9.00
N ASP A 83 0.52 9.25 -7.73
CA ASP A 83 -0.27 8.35 -6.90
C ASP A 83 -1.72 8.31 -7.36
N GLU A 84 -2.31 9.43 -7.76
CA GLU A 84 -3.64 9.52 -8.38
C GLU A 84 -3.68 8.80 -9.72
N GLN A 85 -2.62 8.88 -10.53
CA GLN A 85 -2.52 8.10 -11.76
C GLN A 85 -2.42 6.60 -11.47
N GLU A 86 -1.57 6.21 -10.51
CA GLU A 86 -1.45 4.81 -10.09
C GLU A 86 -2.76 4.28 -9.49
N GLN A 87 -3.47 5.06 -8.67
CA GLN A 87 -4.77 4.70 -8.09
C GLN A 87 -5.90 4.72 -9.12
N GLY A 88 -5.91 5.70 -10.02
CA GLY A 88 -6.85 5.80 -11.13
C GLY A 88 -6.76 4.58 -12.05
N ASP A 89 -5.54 4.17 -12.41
CA ASP A 89 -5.29 2.94 -13.16
C ASP A 89 -5.77 1.69 -12.41
N LEU A 90 -5.64 1.64 -11.08
CA LEU A 90 -6.09 0.51 -10.27
C LEU A 90 -7.62 0.46 -10.11
N SER A 91 -8.28 1.62 -9.94
CA SER A 91 -9.76 1.68 -9.88
C SER A 91 -10.39 1.24 -11.20
N ALA A 92 -9.72 1.51 -12.33
CA ALA A 92 -10.13 1.02 -13.64
C ALA A 92 -10.05 -0.51 -13.77
N GLU A 93 -9.37 -1.21 -12.86
CA GLU A 93 -9.33 -2.69 -12.79
C GLU A 93 -10.50 -3.29 -12.00
N LEU A 94 -11.31 -2.45 -11.36
CA LEU A 94 -12.52 -2.87 -10.67
C LEU A 94 -13.77 -2.65 -11.53
N ILE A 95 -14.75 -3.50 -11.30
CA ILE A 95 -16.09 -3.39 -11.85
C ILE A 95 -17.07 -3.54 -10.69
N GLU A 96 -17.84 -2.50 -10.39
CA GLU A 96 -18.71 -2.47 -9.21
C GLU A 96 -19.97 -3.34 -9.38
N MET A 97 -20.54 -3.36 -10.58
CA MET A 97 -21.81 -4.02 -10.87
C MET A 97 -21.62 -5.37 -11.54
N MET A 98 -22.46 -6.34 -11.16
CA MET A 98 -22.43 -7.70 -11.72
C MET A 98 -22.79 -7.70 -13.20
N GLU A 99 -23.71 -6.84 -13.62
CA GLU A 99 -24.10 -6.62 -15.02
C GLU A 99 -22.91 -6.16 -15.85
N ASP A 100 -22.14 -5.18 -15.35
CA ASP A 100 -20.95 -4.69 -16.03
C ASP A 100 -19.84 -5.76 -16.08
N ALA A 101 -19.76 -6.62 -15.05
CA ALA A 101 -18.82 -7.73 -15.02
C ALA A 101 -19.19 -8.81 -16.05
N ALA A 102 -20.48 -9.08 -16.21
CA ALA A 102 -21.03 -9.98 -17.22
C ALA A 102 -20.78 -9.44 -18.64
N ASP A 103 -21.05 -8.15 -18.86
CA ASP A 103 -20.78 -7.45 -20.11
C ASP A 103 -19.27 -7.47 -20.46
N TYR A 104 -18.40 -7.21 -19.49
CA TYR A 104 -16.95 -7.28 -19.66
C TYR A 104 -16.47 -8.70 -20.03
N ALA A 105 -16.98 -9.70 -19.32
CA ALA A 105 -16.65 -11.10 -19.57
C ALA A 105 -17.28 -11.64 -20.88
N GLY A 106 -18.32 -10.98 -21.39
CA GLY A 106 -19.09 -11.41 -22.57
C GLY A 106 -19.98 -12.62 -22.27
N VAL A 107 -20.50 -12.71 -21.04
CA VAL A 107 -21.33 -13.81 -20.55
C VAL A 107 -22.60 -13.26 -19.91
N ASP A 108 -23.58 -14.12 -19.62
CA ASP A 108 -24.79 -13.72 -18.89
C ASP A 108 -24.50 -13.55 -17.38
N VAL A 109 -25.30 -12.70 -16.71
CA VAL A 109 -25.22 -12.46 -15.25
C VAL A 109 -25.30 -13.78 -14.45
N ASP A 110 -26.15 -14.71 -14.88
CA ASP A 110 -26.27 -16.04 -14.25
C ASP A 110 -24.95 -16.84 -14.30
N THR A 111 -24.12 -16.60 -15.32
CA THR A 111 -22.80 -17.24 -15.46
C THR A 111 -21.81 -16.65 -14.45
N ILE A 112 -21.89 -15.35 -14.18
CA ILE A 112 -21.09 -14.69 -13.14
C ILE A 112 -21.46 -15.24 -11.75
N ASP A 113 -22.74 -15.44 -11.47
CA ASP A 113 -23.18 -16.07 -10.22
C ASP A 113 -22.63 -17.49 -10.06
N GLN A 114 -22.62 -18.28 -11.14
CA GLN A 114 -21.99 -19.61 -11.14
C GLN A 114 -20.48 -19.54 -10.87
N TRP A 115 -19.77 -18.53 -11.38
CA TRP A 115 -18.35 -18.35 -11.11
C TRP A 115 -18.08 -18.01 -9.65
N LEU A 116 -18.91 -17.15 -9.03
CA LEU A 116 -18.86 -16.86 -7.60
C LEU A 116 -19.08 -18.14 -6.77
N GLN A 117 -20.07 -18.96 -7.14
CA GLN A 117 -20.30 -20.26 -6.50
C GLN A 117 -19.13 -21.24 -6.70
N ASN A 118 -18.40 -21.12 -7.82
CA ASN A 118 -17.19 -21.90 -8.10
C ASN A 118 -15.90 -21.26 -7.54
N GLY A 119 -16.03 -20.33 -6.59
CA GLY A 119 -14.91 -19.77 -5.82
C GLY A 119 -14.23 -18.56 -6.45
N MET A 120 -14.91 -17.83 -7.34
CA MET A 120 -14.40 -16.56 -7.84
C MET A 120 -14.43 -15.52 -6.72
N LEU A 121 -13.33 -14.81 -6.53
CA LEU A 121 -13.17 -13.82 -5.46
C LEU A 121 -13.55 -12.42 -5.94
N THR A 122 -14.25 -11.69 -5.07
CA THR A 122 -14.52 -10.25 -5.15
C THR A 122 -13.76 -9.51 -4.03
N THR A 123 -13.69 -8.20 -4.12
CA THR A 123 -13.18 -7.34 -3.04
C THR A 123 -14.17 -7.28 -1.86
N GLU A 124 -13.74 -6.69 -0.74
CA GLU A 124 -14.57 -6.59 0.49
C GLU A 124 -15.86 -5.78 0.30
N ASP A 125 -15.82 -4.78 -0.57
CA ASP A 125 -16.97 -3.96 -0.99
C ASP A 125 -17.87 -4.64 -2.04
N GLY A 126 -17.49 -5.84 -2.49
CA GLY A 126 -18.26 -6.63 -3.45
C GLY A 126 -17.93 -6.37 -4.92
N SER A 127 -16.96 -5.50 -5.21
CA SER A 127 -16.51 -5.20 -6.57
C SER A 127 -15.77 -6.39 -7.20
N PHE A 128 -15.92 -6.55 -8.51
CA PHE A 128 -15.28 -7.58 -9.32
C PHE A 128 -13.92 -7.09 -9.80
N ILE A 129 -12.91 -7.95 -9.67
CA ILE A 129 -11.55 -7.67 -10.15
C ILE A 129 -11.40 -8.23 -11.58
N LYS A 130 -11.01 -7.37 -12.54
CA LYS A 130 -10.85 -7.78 -13.96
C LYS A 130 -9.92 -8.98 -14.15
N ASP A 131 -8.82 -9.05 -13.40
CA ASP A 131 -7.90 -10.20 -13.46
C ASP A 131 -8.59 -11.52 -13.06
N ASN A 132 -9.43 -11.51 -12.02
CA ASN A 132 -10.19 -12.69 -11.61
C ASN A 132 -11.24 -13.06 -12.66
N LEU A 133 -11.93 -12.07 -13.23
CA LEU A 133 -12.88 -12.29 -14.32
C LEU A 133 -12.21 -12.89 -15.56
N ASN A 134 -11.02 -12.40 -15.94
CA ASN A 134 -10.24 -12.94 -17.04
C ASN A 134 -9.83 -14.39 -16.77
N LEU A 135 -9.39 -14.71 -15.55
CA LEU A 135 -9.04 -16.08 -15.17
C LEU A 135 -10.19 -17.07 -15.40
N TYR A 136 -11.40 -16.70 -14.95
CA TYR A 136 -12.58 -17.54 -15.12
C TYR A 136 -13.02 -17.57 -16.58
N LYS A 137 -12.98 -16.44 -17.29
CA LYS A 137 -13.27 -16.37 -18.73
C LYS A 137 -12.35 -17.30 -19.54
N ASP A 138 -11.05 -17.25 -19.30
CA ASP A 138 -10.05 -18.03 -20.03
C ASP A 138 -10.17 -19.53 -19.73
N ASN A 139 -10.66 -19.89 -18.54
CA ASN A 139 -10.89 -21.26 -18.11
C ASN A 139 -12.36 -21.72 -18.24
N ASN A 140 -13.19 -21.02 -19.02
CA ASN A 140 -14.61 -21.34 -19.22
C ASN A 140 -15.38 -21.55 -17.90
N GLY A 141 -15.10 -20.72 -16.90
CA GLY A 141 -15.73 -20.75 -15.59
C GLY A 141 -15.22 -21.81 -14.63
N ASN A 142 -14.22 -22.60 -15.01
CA ASN A 142 -13.72 -23.71 -14.20
C ASN A 142 -12.18 -23.74 -14.09
N PRO A 143 -11.56 -22.71 -13.48
CA PRO A 143 -10.12 -22.73 -13.20
C PRO A 143 -9.77 -23.86 -12.23
N SER A 144 -8.56 -24.40 -12.39
CA SER A 144 -7.98 -25.37 -11.45
C SER A 144 -7.73 -24.75 -10.08
N GLU A 145 -7.53 -25.58 -9.05
CA GLU A 145 -7.22 -25.08 -7.70
C GLU A 145 -5.89 -24.28 -7.64
N GLU A 146 -4.91 -24.64 -8.47
CA GLU A 146 -3.66 -23.87 -8.61
C GLU A 146 -3.91 -22.48 -9.18
N GLU A 147 -4.80 -22.37 -10.16
CA GLU A 147 -5.21 -21.10 -10.77
C GLU A 147 -6.09 -20.27 -9.84
N LYS A 148 -7.00 -20.89 -9.09
CA LYS A 148 -7.82 -20.19 -8.08
C LYS A 148 -6.96 -19.55 -7.00
N ASN A 149 -5.84 -20.16 -6.63
CA ASN A 149 -4.87 -19.57 -5.72
C ASN A 149 -4.14 -18.35 -6.29
N GLN A 150 -4.22 -18.13 -7.61
CA GLN A 150 -3.67 -16.96 -8.29
C GLN A 150 -4.68 -15.80 -8.39
N GLN A 151 -5.89 -15.93 -7.85
CA GLN A 151 -6.84 -14.82 -7.76
C GLN A 151 -6.37 -13.73 -6.80
N ALA A 152 -6.62 -12.46 -7.13
CA ALA A 152 -6.40 -11.34 -6.22
C ALA A 152 -7.60 -11.21 -5.27
N LYS A 153 -7.37 -10.88 -3.99
CA LYS A 153 -8.46 -10.65 -3.01
C LYS A 153 -8.73 -9.17 -2.79
N SER A 154 -7.80 -8.32 -3.21
CA SER A 154 -7.87 -6.87 -3.07
C SER A 154 -7.11 -6.17 -4.19
N LEU A 155 -7.35 -4.87 -4.35
CA LEU A 155 -6.52 -4.02 -5.19
C LEU A 155 -5.06 -4.02 -4.75
N THR A 156 -4.82 -4.06 -3.44
CA THR A 156 -3.47 -4.15 -2.87
C THR A 156 -2.78 -5.45 -3.27
N ASP A 157 -3.50 -6.58 -3.29
CA ASP A 157 -2.97 -7.86 -3.79
C ASP A 157 -2.66 -7.80 -5.28
N LEU A 158 -3.50 -7.11 -6.06
CA LEU A 158 -3.32 -6.94 -7.51
C LEU A 158 -2.10 -6.05 -7.80
N LYS A 159 -1.96 -4.93 -7.07
CA LYS A 159 -0.76 -4.08 -7.10
C LYS A 159 0.44 -4.92 -6.73
N ASN A 160 0.41 -5.61 -5.59
CA ASN A 160 1.51 -6.47 -5.15
C ASN A 160 1.83 -7.60 -6.11
N LYS A 161 0.88 -8.13 -6.90
CA LYS A 161 1.14 -9.13 -7.95
C LYS A 161 1.78 -8.51 -9.18
N LYS A 162 1.23 -7.42 -9.70
CA LYS A 162 1.82 -6.65 -10.81
C LYS A 162 3.21 -6.15 -10.44
N SER A 163 3.39 -5.70 -9.20
CA SER A 163 4.67 -5.38 -8.58
C SER A 163 5.53 -6.61 -8.34
N LYS A 164 5.04 -7.78 -7.91
CA LYS A 164 5.87 -9.01 -7.70
C LYS A 164 6.38 -9.64 -8.97
N SER A 165 5.79 -9.35 -10.13
CA SER A 165 6.44 -9.52 -11.44
C SER A 165 7.75 -8.69 -11.56
N GLY A 166 8.01 -7.80 -10.59
CA GLY A 166 9.27 -7.14 -10.21
C GLY A 166 9.37 -6.91 -8.68
N GLU A 167 9.55 -8.00 -7.91
CA GLU A 167 10.00 -8.04 -6.49
C GLU A 167 9.02 -7.72 -5.32
N GLY A 168 8.80 -8.75 -4.45
CA GLY A 168 8.65 -8.78 -2.97
C GLY A 168 7.55 -7.98 -2.23
N SER A 169 6.36 -8.54 -1.92
CA SER A 169 5.88 -9.12 -0.62
C SER A 169 5.50 -8.16 0.51
N ALA A 170 4.18 -8.02 0.73
CA ALA A 170 3.51 -7.26 1.78
C ALA A 170 3.08 -8.15 2.96
N ALA A 171 3.54 -7.82 4.17
CA ALA A 171 2.97 -8.28 5.43
C ALA A 171 3.58 -7.42 6.56
N ASP A 172 3.09 -6.18 6.76
CA ASP A 172 3.10 -5.49 8.08
C ASP A 172 2.58 -4.03 8.09
N GLN A 173 1.57 -3.69 7.29
CA GLN A 173 1.04 -2.31 7.23
C GLN A 173 0.16 -1.89 8.42
N GLN A 174 -0.06 -2.74 9.42
CA GLN A 174 -1.15 -2.55 10.40
C GLN A 174 -0.79 -1.83 11.70
N ALA A 175 0.48 -1.48 11.94
CA ALA A 175 0.89 -0.96 13.25
C ALA A 175 0.87 0.58 13.41
N GLY A 176 0.73 1.36 12.32
CA GLY A 176 0.84 2.83 12.34
C GLY A 176 -0.47 3.61 12.19
N GLN A 177 -1.58 2.96 11.82
CA GLN A 177 -2.82 3.65 11.45
C GLN A 177 -3.66 4.13 12.65
N ASP A 178 -3.49 3.55 13.84
CA ASP A 178 -4.27 3.86 15.04
C ASP A 178 -3.66 4.97 15.92
N GLU A 179 -2.49 5.51 15.55
CA GLU A 179 -1.86 6.59 16.32
C GLU A 179 -2.56 7.93 16.01
N ILE A 180 -2.92 8.67 17.08
CA ILE A 180 -3.68 9.93 16.98
C ILE A 180 -2.70 11.10 16.76
N ASP A 181 -2.86 11.82 15.66
CA ASP A 181 -2.12 13.06 15.41
C ASP A 181 -2.53 14.12 16.45
N PRO A 182 -1.57 14.65 17.23
CA PRO A 182 -1.87 15.58 18.32
C PRO A 182 -2.34 16.97 17.86
N LYS A 183 -2.23 17.31 16.57
CA LYS A 183 -2.67 18.61 16.03
C LYS A 183 -4.08 18.53 15.45
N THR A 184 -4.38 17.53 14.65
CA THR A 184 -5.71 17.34 14.04
C THR A 184 -6.65 16.64 15.02
N GLY A 185 -6.12 15.80 15.92
CA GLY A 185 -6.88 14.95 16.83
C GLY A 185 -7.52 13.74 16.13
N LEU A 186 -7.10 13.47 14.89
CA LEU A 186 -7.52 12.33 14.06
C LEU A 186 -6.43 11.28 14.04
N THR A 187 -6.75 10.03 13.71
CA THR A 187 -5.73 8.99 13.52
C THR A 187 -4.98 9.20 12.21
N TYR A 188 -3.76 8.69 12.09
CA TYR A 188 -3.03 8.73 10.82
C TYR A 188 -3.77 7.96 9.71
N GLY A 189 -4.52 6.91 10.05
CA GLY A 189 -5.40 6.24 9.08
C GLY A 189 -6.56 7.12 8.59
N GLU A 190 -7.11 7.98 9.44
CA GLU A 190 -8.12 8.97 9.03
C GLU A 190 -7.50 10.08 8.17
N LEU A 191 -6.28 10.51 8.48
CA LEU A 191 -5.56 11.51 7.68
C LEU A 191 -5.16 10.99 6.29
N GLU A 192 -4.84 9.70 6.16
CA GLU A 192 -4.55 9.07 4.86
C GLU A 192 -5.76 9.04 3.92
N GLN A 193 -6.98 9.10 4.45
CA GLN A 193 -8.22 9.07 3.67
C GLN A 193 -8.73 10.46 3.28
N MET A 194 -8.13 11.52 3.84
CA MET A 194 -8.55 12.90 3.58
C MET A 194 -7.71 13.53 2.47
N ASP A 195 -8.37 14.36 1.66
CA ASP A 195 -7.68 15.17 0.65
C ASP A 195 -6.82 16.24 1.35
N PHE A 196 -5.63 16.52 0.81
CA PHE A 196 -4.70 17.52 1.32
C PHE A 196 -5.38 18.87 1.61
N SER A 197 -6.32 19.26 0.75
CA SER A 197 -7.09 20.50 0.91
C SER A 197 -7.91 20.53 2.21
N GLU A 198 -8.47 19.39 2.62
CA GLU A 198 -9.24 19.24 3.85
C GLU A 198 -8.35 19.22 5.10
N ILE A 199 -7.19 18.54 5.03
CA ILE A 199 -6.20 18.51 6.12
C ILE A 199 -5.62 19.91 6.36
N TRP A 200 -5.33 20.65 5.29
CA TRP A 200 -4.82 22.02 5.38
C TRP A 200 -5.86 22.98 5.99
N GLU A 201 -7.13 22.87 5.61
CA GLU A 201 -8.22 23.62 6.24
C GLU A 201 -8.36 23.30 7.74
N LEU A 202 -8.26 22.02 8.11
CA LEU A 202 -8.29 21.57 9.50
C LEU A 202 -7.16 22.20 10.32
N MET A 203 -5.95 22.23 9.76
CA MET A 203 -4.80 22.86 10.40
C MET A 203 -4.95 24.39 10.52
N GLN A 204 -5.51 25.07 9.51
CA GLN A 204 -5.75 26.52 9.60
C GLN A 204 -6.85 26.89 10.61
N LYS A 205 -7.90 26.07 10.74
CA LYS A 205 -9.00 26.32 11.70
C LYS A 205 -8.54 26.22 13.15
N LYS A 206 -7.58 25.35 13.48
CA LYS A 206 -7.04 25.19 14.84
C LYS A 206 -5.93 26.18 15.24
N GLN A 207 -5.36 26.91 14.30
CA GLN A 207 -4.39 27.99 14.58
C GLN A 207 -5.05 29.34 14.92
N ARG A 208 -6.38 29.44 14.89
CA ARG A 208 -7.17 30.61 15.35
C ARG A 208 -7.72 30.41 16.74
#